data_AF-A0A4S8LWB9-F1
#
_entry.id   AF-A0A4S8LWB9-F1
#
_cell.length_a   1.000
_cell.length_b   1.000
_cell.length_c   1.000
_cell.angle_alpha   90.00
_cell.angle_beta   90.00
_cell.angle_gamma   90.00
#
_symmetry.space_group_name_H-M   'P 1'
#
loop_
_entity.id
_entity.type
_entity.pdbx_description
1 polymer ?
#
loop_
_entity_poly.entity_id
_entity_poly.type
_entity_poly.pdbx_seq_one_letter_code
_entity_poly.pdbx_strand_id
1 'polypeptide(L)'
;LRQFELSSDEWRIVRQLTTVLKVDATEFFSRDNAPNLATVIPAMDDIDETFTNFIQDKSLDPAIRAAVSIAKKTLNRYYDKTDHSEVYRIAMILHPRHKLSYFESAGWDKEWIDTANGICREEFE
;
A
#
# COMPACT_ATOMS: atom_id res chain seq x y z
N LEU A 1 -11.07 17.49 -35.52
CA LEU A 1 -11.42 17.34 -34.08
C LEU A 1 -12.11 16.00 -33.80
N ARG A 2 -13.16 15.59 -34.54
CA ARG A 2 -13.83 14.28 -34.36
C ARG A 2 -12.94 13.02 -34.41
N GLN A 3 -11.84 13.05 -35.16
CA GLN A 3 -10.90 11.92 -35.23
C GLN A 3 -10.11 11.66 -33.93
N PHE A 4 -10.17 12.59 -32.97
CA PHE A 4 -9.53 12.47 -31.66
C PHE A 4 -10.55 12.26 -30.53
N GLU A 5 -11.83 12.08 -30.87
CA GLU A 5 -12.86 11.76 -29.86
C GLU A 5 -12.67 10.32 -29.40
N LEU A 6 -12.61 10.13 -28.09
CA LEU A 6 -12.56 8.80 -27.50
C LEU A 6 -13.89 8.08 -27.80
N SER A 7 -13.75 6.83 -28.21
CA SER A 7 -14.86 5.89 -28.31
C SER A 7 -15.50 5.61 -26.95
N SER A 8 -16.69 5.04 -26.95
CA SER A 8 -17.38 4.63 -25.72
C SER A 8 -16.55 3.65 -24.87
N ASP A 9 -15.78 2.78 -25.52
CA ASP A 9 -14.90 1.82 -24.86
C ASP A 9 -13.67 2.48 -24.24
N GLU A 10 -13.03 3.41 -24.96
CA GLU A 10 -11.91 4.18 -24.41
C GLU A 10 -12.38 5.05 -23.22
N TRP A 11 -13.56 5.66 -23.33
CA TRP A 11 -14.17 6.37 -22.20
C TRP A 11 -14.45 5.47 -21.00
N ARG A 12 -14.83 4.20 -21.24
CA ARG A 12 -15.02 3.21 -20.17
C ARG A 12 -13.69 2.91 -19.49
N ILE A 13 -12.61 2.69 -20.26
CA ILE A 13 -11.28 2.44 -19.73
C ILE A 13 -10.77 3.66 -18.93
N VAL A 14 -10.94 4.89 -19.44
CA VAL A 14 -10.56 6.12 -18.72
C VAL A 14 -11.28 6.23 -17.37
N ARG A 15 -12.59 5.95 -17.32
CA ARG A 15 -13.33 5.95 -16.05
C ARG A 15 -12.80 4.91 -15.07
N GLN A 16 -12.55 3.69 -15.55
CA GLN A 16 -11.96 2.64 -14.71
C GLN A 16 -10.57 3.03 -14.22
N LEU A 17 -9.75 3.65 -15.07
CA LEU A 17 -8.44 4.17 -14.68
C LEU A 17 -8.57 5.23 -13.57
N THR A 18 -9.50 6.17 -13.69
CA THR A 18 -9.74 7.17 -12.63
C THR A 18 -10.16 6.51 -11.31
N THR A 19 -11.00 5.48 -11.36
CA THR A 19 -11.39 4.73 -10.15
C THR A 19 -10.20 4.05 -9.50
N VAL A 20 -9.36 3.38 -10.28
CA VAL A 20 -8.20 2.63 -9.78
C VAL A 20 -7.10 3.56 -9.27
N LEU A 21 -6.94 4.74 -9.86
CA LEU A 21 -5.99 5.76 -9.40
C LEU A 21 -6.47 6.51 -8.15
N LYS A 22 -7.74 6.36 -7.77
CA LYS A 22 -8.30 7.01 -6.58
C LYS A 22 -7.92 6.25 -5.31
N VAL A 23 -6.61 6.22 -5.06
CA VAL A 23 -5.99 5.73 -3.86
C VAL A 23 -5.59 6.97 -3.08
N ASP A 24 -6.28 7.27 -1.99
CA ASP A 24 -6.16 8.54 -1.25
C ASP A 24 -4.81 8.70 -0.50
N ALA A 25 -3.81 7.87 -0.80
CA ALA A 25 -2.50 7.84 -0.15
C ALA A 25 -1.75 9.18 -0.30
N THR A 26 -1.72 9.78 -1.50
CA THR A 26 -1.04 11.07 -1.69
C THR A 26 -1.66 12.17 -0.84
N GLU A 27 -2.99 12.22 -0.78
CA GLU A 27 -3.67 13.20 0.07
C GLU A 27 -3.38 12.94 1.54
N PHE A 28 -3.44 11.67 1.98
CA PHE A 28 -3.12 11.27 3.33
C PHE A 28 -1.71 11.74 3.73
N PHE A 29 -0.68 11.42 2.93
CA PHE A 29 0.71 11.78 3.21
C PHE A 29 1.04 13.28 3.06
N SER A 30 0.13 14.08 2.49
CA SER A 30 0.30 15.53 2.36
C SER A 30 -0.25 16.32 3.56
N ARG A 31 -0.84 15.64 4.55
CA ARG A 31 -1.42 16.30 5.74
C ARG A 31 -0.32 16.68 6.72
N ASP A 32 -0.40 17.89 7.27
CA ASP A 32 0.64 18.48 8.14
C ASP A 32 0.79 17.79 9.51
N ASN A 33 -0.26 17.11 10.00
CA ASN A 33 -0.36 16.61 11.38
C ASN A 33 -0.63 15.10 11.52
N ALA A 34 -0.59 14.30 10.45
CA ALA A 34 -1.07 12.91 10.49
C ALA A 34 -0.04 11.84 10.08
N PRO A 35 0.69 11.97 8.96
CA PRO A 35 1.58 10.92 8.49
C PRO A 35 2.91 11.01 9.24
N ASN A 36 3.28 9.91 9.86
CA ASN A 36 4.61 9.73 10.43
C ASN A 36 5.15 8.38 9.97
N LEU A 37 6.36 8.02 10.38
CA LEU A 37 6.99 6.80 9.90
C LEU A 37 6.15 5.54 10.16
N ALA A 38 5.37 5.52 11.24
CA ALA A 38 4.51 4.39 11.60
C ALA A 38 3.27 4.25 10.69
N THR A 39 2.93 5.25 9.87
CA THR A 39 1.78 5.19 8.96
C THR A 39 2.15 4.68 7.57
N VAL A 40 3.45 4.50 7.29
CA VAL A 40 3.92 4.08 5.96
C VAL A 40 3.53 2.64 5.65
N ILE A 41 3.87 1.70 6.53
CA ILE A 41 3.55 0.27 6.33
C ILE A 41 2.02 0.06 6.22
N PRO A 42 1.18 0.60 7.12
CA PRO A 42 -0.27 0.43 6.99
C PRO A 42 -0.85 1.00 5.70
N ALA A 43 -0.36 2.18 5.27
CA ALA A 43 -0.81 2.72 3.99
C ALA A 43 -0.38 1.84 2.81
N MET A 44 0.80 1.21 2.86
CA MET A 44 1.22 0.28 1.82
C MET A 44 0.40 -1.01 1.81
N ASP A 45 0.03 -1.54 2.99
CA ASP A 45 -0.87 -2.69 3.14
C ASP A 45 -2.25 -2.39 2.52
N ASP A 46 -2.83 -1.21 2.83
CA ASP A 46 -4.12 -0.78 2.29
C ASP A 46 -4.10 -0.66 0.75
N ILE A 47 -3.00 -0.14 0.18
CA ILE A 47 -2.82 -0.05 -1.28
C ILE A 47 -2.67 -1.45 -1.88
N ASP A 48 -1.92 -2.34 -1.21
CA ASP A 48 -1.69 -3.70 -1.67
C ASP A 48 -2.99 -4.52 -1.74
N GLU A 49 -3.82 -4.42 -0.70
CA GLU A 49 -5.15 -5.02 -0.66
C GLU A 49 -6.05 -4.45 -1.76
N THR A 50 -6.09 -3.13 -1.90
CA THR A 50 -6.88 -2.43 -2.92
C THR A 50 -6.51 -2.89 -4.34
N PHE A 51 -5.21 -2.97 -4.63
CA PHE A 51 -4.72 -3.46 -5.93
C PHE A 51 -5.04 -4.93 -6.14
N THR A 52 -4.94 -5.77 -5.11
CA THR A 52 -5.32 -7.19 -5.20
C THR A 52 -6.80 -7.32 -5.58
N ASN A 53 -7.67 -6.54 -4.95
CA ASN A 53 -9.10 -6.54 -5.24
C ASN A 53 -9.38 -6.12 -6.69
N PHE A 54 -8.74 -5.06 -7.18
CA PHE A 54 -8.88 -4.65 -8.59
C PHE A 54 -8.35 -5.70 -9.58
N ILE A 55 -7.25 -6.38 -9.27
CA ILE A 55 -6.71 -7.43 -10.13
C ILE A 55 -7.68 -8.62 -10.24
N GLN A 56 -8.47 -8.91 -9.20
CA GLN A 56 -9.47 -9.99 -9.23
C GLN A 56 -10.82 -9.55 -9.80
N ASP A 57 -11.06 -8.24 -9.95
CA ASP A 57 -12.32 -7.71 -10.44
C ASP A 57 -12.52 -7.97 -11.95
N LYS A 58 -13.40 -8.93 -12.25
CA LYS A 58 -13.74 -9.32 -13.62
C LYS A 58 -14.52 -8.25 -14.39
N SER A 59 -15.10 -7.26 -13.69
CA SER A 59 -15.81 -6.12 -14.31
C SER A 59 -14.86 -5.07 -14.90
N LEU A 60 -13.59 -5.06 -14.45
CA LEU A 60 -12.56 -4.20 -15.02
C LEU A 60 -12.07 -4.72 -16.37
N ASP A 61 -11.66 -3.79 -17.21
CA ASP A 61 -11.02 -4.09 -18.47
C ASP A 61 -9.73 -4.90 -18.24
N PRO A 62 -9.42 -5.91 -19.07
CA PRO A 62 -8.16 -6.65 -18.98
C PRO A 62 -6.92 -5.74 -18.98
N ALA A 63 -6.94 -4.63 -19.73
CA ALA A 63 -5.84 -3.67 -19.76
C ALA A 63 -5.65 -2.98 -18.40
N ILE A 64 -6.76 -2.64 -17.72
CA ILE A 64 -6.72 -2.03 -16.38
C ILE A 64 -6.15 -3.04 -15.38
N ARG A 65 -6.64 -4.27 -15.35
CA ARG A 65 -6.12 -5.31 -14.45
C ARG A 65 -4.62 -5.57 -14.66
N ALA A 66 -4.17 -5.58 -15.92
CA ALA A 66 -2.75 -5.71 -16.25
C ALA A 66 -1.94 -4.51 -15.74
N ALA A 67 -2.44 -3.29 -15.92
CA ALA A 67 -1.80 -2.07 -15.41
C ALA A 67 -1.70 -2.08 -13.88
N VAL A 68 -2.77 -2.46 -13.16
CA VAL A 68 -2.76 -2.61 -11.70
C VAL A 68 -1.75 -3.66 -11.26
N SER A 69 -1.67 -4.79 -11.98
CA SER A 69 -0.68 -5.84 -11.68
C SER A 69 0.75 -5.33 -11.79
N ILE A 70 1.04 -4.44 -12.74
CA ILE A 70 2.35 -3.78 -12.88
C ILE A 70 2.57 -2.77 -11.75
N ALA A 71 1.54 -1.98 -11.41
CA ALA A 71 1.60 -1.03 -10.29
C ALA A 71 1.87 -1.74 -8.96
N LYS A 72 1.21 -2.87 -8.69
CA LYS A 72 1.45 -3.72 -7.51
C LYS A 72 2.89 -4.22 -7.44
N LYS A 73 3.50 -4.64 -8.56
CA LYS A 73 4.92 -5.01 -8.58
C LYS A 73 5.83 -3.84 -8.18
N THR A 74 5.46 -2.62 -8.57
CA THR A 74 6.20 -1.42 -8.17
C THR A 74 6.00 -1.12 -6.69
N LEU A 75 4.77 -1.25 -6.18
CA LEU A 75 4.48 -1.15 -4.74
C LEU A 75 5.33 -2.13 -3.93
N ASN A 76 5.34 -3.41 -4.29
CA ASN A 76 6.11 -4.45 -3.59
C ASN A 76 7.61 -4.14 -3.56
N ARG A 77 8.17 -3.61 -4.66
CA ARG A 77 9.58 -3.19 -4.68
C ARG A 77 9.89 -2.09 -3.65
N TYR A 78 8.95 -1.18 -3.40
CA TYR A 78 9.11 -0.17 -2.35
C TYR A 78 8.79 -0.74 -0.97
N TYR A 79 7.87 -1.69 -0.87
CA TYR A 79 7.55 -2.39 0.36
C TYR A 79 8.78 -3.10 0.90
N ASP A 80 9.45 -3.88 0.04
CA ASP A 80 10.72 -4.54 0.36
C ASP A 80 11.74 -3.55 0.92
N LYS A 81 11.81 -2.32 0.41
CA LYS A 81 12.74 -1.29 0.92
C LYS A 81 12.40 -0.83 2.34
N THR A 82 11.14 -0.85 2.73
CA THR A 82 10.76 -0.55 4.12
C THR A 82 11.22 -1.65 5.06
N ASP A 83 11.27 -2.92 4.61
CA ASP A 83 11.79 -4.03 5.39
C ASP A 83 13.31 -3.98 5.60
N HIS A 84 14.04 -3.28 4.74
CA HIS A 84 15.49 -3.11 4.88
C HIS A 84 15.88 -2.05 5.92
N SER A 85 14.90 -1.34 6.49
CA SER A 85 15.13 -0.31 7.50
C SER A 85 14.32 -0.61 8.75
N GLU A 86 15.04 -0.94 9.81
CA GLU A 86 14.48 -1.26 11.13
C GLU A 86 13.63 -0.11 11.71
N VAL A 87 13.91 1.12 11.29
CA VAL A 87 13.25 2.34 11.76
C VAL A 87 11.73 2.31 11.52
N TYR A 88 11.26 1.75 10.40
CA TYR A 88 9.81 1.63 10.13
C TYR A 88 9.12 0.68 11.13
N ARG A 89 9.79 -0.43 11.46
CA ARG A 89 9.27 -1.45 12.38
C ARG A 89 9.29 -0.95 13.81
N ILE A 90 10.40 -0.34 14.23
CA ILE A 90 10.54 0.31 15.53
C ILE A 90 9.45 1.38 15.70
N ALA A 91 9.24 2.24 14.71
CA ALA A 91 8.20 3.27 14.77
C ALA A 91 6.80 2.69 14.96
N MET A 92 6.47 1.58 14.27
CA MET A 92 5.19 0.88 14.45
C MET A 92 5.05 0.23 15.83
N ILE A 93 6.11 -0.39 16.34
CA ILE A 93 6.11 -1.02 17.68
C ILE A 93 5.93 0.02 18.78
N LEU A 94 6.61 1.16 18.66
CA LEU A 94 6.50 2.26 19.61
C LEU A 94 5.17 3.03 19.49
N HIS A 95 4.44 2.87 18.38
CA HIS A 95 3.17 3.54 18.19
C HIS A 95 2.08 2.99 19.13
N PRO A 96 1.46 3.80 20.01
CA PRO A 96 0.57 3.33 21.08
C PRO A 96 -0.63 2.51 20.60
N ARG A 97 -1.09 2.76 19.36
CA ARG A 97 -2.23 2.10 18.72
C ARG A 97 -1.86 0.81 17.98
N HIS A 98 -0.62 0.68 17.49
CA HIS A 98 -0.22 -0.46 16.65
C HIS A 98 0.46 -1.52 17.51
N LYS A 99 1.61 -1.17 18.09
CA LYS A 99 2.47 -2.09 18.86
C LYS A 99 2.67 -3.40 18.08
N LEU A 100 2.82 -4.51 18.79
CA LEU A 100 2.89 -5.84 18.19
C LEU A 100 1.52 -6.31 17.64
N SER A 101 0.42 -5.81 18.21
CA SER A 101 -0.94 -6.23 17.83
C SER A 101 -1.30 -5.91 16.37
N TYR A 102 -0.73 -4.85 15.79
CA TYR A 102 -0.95 -4.55 14.37
C TYR A 102 -0.42 -5.68 13.49
N PHE A 103 0.82 -6.12 13.71
CA PHE A 103 1.44 -7.16 12.89
C PHE A 103 0.71 -8.50 13.02
N GLU A 104 0.24 -8.83 14.23
CA GLU A 104 -0.60 -10.01 14.47
C GLU A 104 -1.93 -9.91 13.68
N SER A 105 -2.58 -8.75 13.72
CA SER A 105 -3.85 -8.52 13.02
C SER A 105 -3.71 -8.46 11.50
N ALA A 106 -2.57 -7.97 11.01
CA ALA A 106 -2.22 -7.92 9.60
C ALA A 106 -1.78 -9.31 9.05
N GLY A 107 -1.71 -10.33 9.91
CA GLY A 107 -1.37 -11.70 9.52
C GLY A 107 0.11 -11.88 9.15
N TRP A 108 0.99 -11.04 9.71
CA TRP A 108 2.43 -11.17 9.47
C TRP A 108 2.96 -12.43 10.13
N ASP A 109 4.02 -12.99 9.53
CA ASP A 109 4.65 -14.19 10.06
C ASP A 109 5.29 -13.90 11.42
N LYS A 110 5.11 -14.84 12.36
CA LYS A 110 5.52 -14.69 13.75
C LYS A 110 7.02 -14.47 13.88
N GLU A 111 7.83 -15.12 13.04
CA GLU A 111 9.29 -14.94 13.03
C GLU A 111 9.69 -13.48 12.75
N TRP A 112 8.95 -12.79 11.88
CA TRP A 112 9.18 -11.38 11.58
C TRP A 112 8.76 -10.47 12.75
N ILE A 113 7.65 -10.79 13.42
CA ILE A 113 7.19 -10.06 14.60
C ILE A 113 8.22 -10.18 15.72
N ASP A 114 8.70 -11.39 15.97
CA ASP A 114 9.70 -11.68 17.00
C ASP A 114 11.03 -10.97 16.69
N THR A 115 11.47 -10.97 15.43
CA THR A 115 12.67 -10.25 14.96
C THR A 115 12.52 -8.74 15.19
N ALA A 116 11.40 -8.16 14.80
CA ALA A 116 11.14 -6.72 14.96
C ALA A 116 11.11 -6.31 16.44
N ASN A 117 10.53 -7.13 17.31
CA ASN A 117 10.52 -6.92 18.76
C ASN A 117 11.94 -7.02 19.36
N GLY A 118 12.74 -7.99 18.90
CA GLY A 118 14.15 -8.15 19.30
C GLY A 118 14.98 -6.91 19.01
N ILE A 119 14.94 -6.42 17.77
CA ILE A 119 15.64 -5.20 17.34
C ILE A 119 15.20 -4.00 18.18
N CYS A 120 13.90 -3.84 18.43
CA CYS A 120 13.39 -2.73 19.23
C CYS A 120 13.88 -2.77 20.69
N ARG A 121 14.12 -3.96 21.25
CA ARG A 121 14.70 -4.11 22.59
C ARG A 121 16.19 -3.84 22.59
N GLU A 122 16.94 -4.36 21.62
CA GLU A 122 18.38 -4.12 21.51
C GLU A 122 18.74 -2.63 21.39
N GLU A 123 17.89 -1.84 20.71
CA GLU A 123 18.13 -0.40 20.52
C GLU A 123 17.75 0.47 21.73
N PHE A 124 16.83 0.02 22.60
CA PHE A 124 16.20 0.88 23.62
C PHE A 124 16.16 0.30 25.06
N GLU A 125 16.57 -0.95 25.27
CA GLU A 125 16.74 -1.59 26.59
C GLU A 125 18.22 -1.76 26.95
#